data_AF-A0A1I2I1E8-F1
#
_entry.id   AF-A0A1I2I1E8-F1
#
_cell.length_a   1.000
_cell.length_b   1.000
_cell.length_c   1.000
_cell.angle_alpha   90.00
_cell.angle_beta   90.00
_cell.angle_gamma   90.00
#
_symmetry.space_group_name_H-M   'P 1'
#
loop_
_entity.id
_entity.type
_entity.pdbx_description
1 polymer ?
#
loop_
_entity_poly.entity_id
_entity_poly.type
_entity_poly.pdbx_seq_one_letter_code
_entity_poly.pdbx_strand_id
1 'polypeptide(L)'
;MDHWKIFELYEATQIDGKRIPSITTHKSYLQKALYYFNDVENIDYNACGNNLRSALEEVLKGIIPSKFLRQEDGRPISITSQTLGTLIVKCTDFFNHLGFNVILLKKLDRYRERALNQTSHYNPKSNYFKKELQDTFEIINELKKYRFDTVVERNSFIQFSIHSDSGEEYIYTFKALDDICLYLEARINAESFYCVTDRRTYAVIGMSHNDKSDIFQPQPICKNKTLNELYEETITALEARVGAQCLREADMSTVFKNISGRSLEELKTY
;
A
#
# COMPACT_ATOMS: atom_id res chain seq x y z
N MET A 1 -20.49 -20.20 -20.02
CA MET A 1 -19.50 -20.26 -21.12
C MET A 1 -18.10 -20.33 -20.49
N ASP A 2 -17.86 -21.29 -19.58
CA ASP A 2 -16.99 -20.98 -18.44
C ASP A 2 -15.58 -21.59 -18.47
N HIS A 3 -15.10 -22.05 -19.63
CA HIS A 3 -13.79 -22.70 -19.74
C HIS A 3 -12.96 -22.27 -20.96
N TRP A 4 -13.06 -21.01 -21.38
CA TRP A 4 -12.11 -20.48 -22.36
C TRP A 4 -10.75 -20.24 -21.70
N LYS A 5 -9.71 -20.92 -22.20
CA LYS A 5 -8.32 -20.67 -21.84
C LYS A 5 -7.60 -20.07 -23.06
N ILE A 6 -6.96 -18.93 -22.84
CA ILE A 6 -6.11 -18.28 -23.84
C ILE A 6 -4.71 -18.85 -23.67
N PHE A 7 -4.14 -19.36 -24.77
CA PHE A 7 -2.77 -19.85 -24.82
C PHE A 7 -1.96 -18.97 -25.78
N GLU A 8 -0.73 -18.66 -25.40
CA GLU A 8 0.25 -18.04 -26.30
C GLU A 8 1.06 -19.14 -26.98
N LEU A 9 1.11 -19.08 -28.32
CA LEU A 9 1.83 -20.01 -29.16
C LEU A 9 3.12 -19.35 -29.66
N TYR A 10 4.24 -20.00 -29.40
CA TYR A 10 5.57 -19.55 -29.78
C TYR A 10 6.18 -20.49 -30.83
N GLU A 11 7.20 -20.04 -31.55
CA GLU A 11 7.99 -20.88 -32.43
C GLU A 11 9.22 -21.39 -31.65
N ALA A 12 9.40 -22.71 -31.59
CA ALA A 12 10.58 -23.35 -31.00
C ALA A 12 11.33 -24.14 -32.08
N THR A 13 12.66 -24.27 -31.92
CA THR A 13 13.50 -24.99 -32.88
C THR A 13 13.87 -26.37 -32.32
N GLN A 14 13.55 -27.43 -33.06
CA GLN A 14 14.02 -28.78 -32.76
C GLN A 14 15.52 -28.92 -33.04
N ILE A 15 16.14 -29.98 -32.49
CA ILE A 15 17.56 -30.29 -32.67
C ILE A 15 17.94 -30.44 -34.17
N ASP A 16 16.99 -30.82 -35.03
CA ASP A 16 17.17 -30.94 -36.47
C ASP A 16 16.94 -29.62 -37.25
N GLY A 17 16.74 -28.50 -36.55
CA GLY A 17 16.51 -27.18 -37.14
C GLY A 17 15.07 -26.90 -37.56
N LYS A 18 14.12 -27.83 -37.35
CA LYS A 18 12.71 -27.59 -37.69
C LYS A 18 12.02 -26.71 -36.66
N ARG A 19 11.26 -25.75 -37.17
CA ARG A 19 10.38 -24.86 -36.38
C ARG A 19 9.09 -25.60 -36.03
N ILE A 20 8.79 -25.71 -34.75
CA ILE A 20 7.57 -26.30 -34.22
C ILE A 20 6.82 -25.30 -33.34
N PRO A 21 5.48 -25.34 -33.31
CA PRO A 21 4.71 -24.57 -32.35
C PRO A 21 4.98 -25.09 -30.93
N SER A 22 5.26 -24.18 -30.00
CA SER A 22 5.43 -24.44 -28.57
C SER A 22 4.42 -23.63 -27.77
N ILE A 23 3.71 -24.28 -26.85
CA ILE A 23 2.78 -23.61 -25.94
C ILE A 23 3.51 -23.40 -24.62
N THR A 24 3.76 -22.14 -24.26
CA THR A 24 4.36 -21.80 -22.96
C THR A 24 3.30 -21.26 -22.02
N THR A 25 3.23 -21.83 -20.81
CA THR A 25 2.30 -21.35 -19.76
C THR A 25 3.02 -20.39 -18.83
N HIS A 26 3.13 -19.12 -19.23
CA HIS A 26 3.59 -18.08 -18.32
C HIS A 26 2.48 -17.69 -17.34
N LYS A 27 2.77 -17.62 -16.04
CA LYS A 27 1.78 -17.28 -15.00
C LYS A 27 1.69 -15.78 -14.70
N SER A 28 2.68 -14.98 -15.13
CA SER A 28 2.68 -13.52 -14.93
C SER A 28 3.46 -12.77 -16.00
N TYR A 29 3.19 -11.48 -16.15
CA TYR A 29 3.96 -10.59 -17.03
C TYR A 29 5.45 -10.56 -16.66
N LEU A 30 5.79 -10.62 -15.37
CA LEU A 30 7.19 -10.66 -14.93
C LEU A 30 7.92 -11.92 -15.44
N GLN A 31 7.24 -13.07 -15.45
CA GLN A 31 7.80 -14.30 -16.00
C GLN A 31 7.99 -14.23 -17.52
N LYS A 32 7.04 -13.62 -18.24
CA LYS A 32 7.18 -13.36 -19.68
C LYS A 32 8.37 -12.45 -19.96
N ALA A 33 8.50 -11.37 -19.21
CA ALA A 33 9.64 -10.46 -19.32
C ALA A 33 10.98 -11.19 -19.12
N LEU A 34 11.08 -12.01 -18.07
CA LEU A 34 12.28 -12.82 -17.81
C LEU A 34 12.58 -13.80 -18.95
N TYR A 35 11.55 -14.41 -19.54
CA TYR A 35 11.70 -15.29 -20.71
C TYR A 35 12.33 -14.53 -21.89
N TYR A 36 11.72 -13.42 -22.33
CA TYR A 36 12.21 -12.63 -23.45
C TYR A 36 13.59 -11.99 -23.23
N PHE A 37 13.96 -11.76 -21.96
CA PHE A 37 15.28 -11.22 -21.61
C PHE A 37 16.39 -12.28 -21.63
N ASN A 38 16.07 -13.54 -21.29
CA ASN A 38 17.05 -14.62 -21.11
C ASN A 38 17.10 -15.64 -22.26
N ASP A 39 16.13 -15.64 -23.18
CA ASP A 39 16.12 -16.52 -24.36
C ASP A 39 17.26 -16.13 -25.30
N VAL A 40 18.44 -16.75 -25.12
CA VAL A 40 19.68 -16.41 -25.85
C VAL A 40 19.52 -16.57 -27.37
N GLU A 41 18.65 -17.49 -27.81
CA GLU A 41 18.42 -17.75 -29.23
C GLU A 41 17.44 -16.75 -29.85
N ASN A 42 16.47 -16.24 -29.07
CA ASN A 42 15.40 -15.36 -29.54
C ASN A 42 15.16 -14.15 -28.62
N ILE A 43 16.23 -13.47 -28.20
CA ILE A 43 16.12 -12.29 -27.32
C ILE A 43 15.21 -11.23 -27.95
N ASP A 44 14.13 -10.89 -27.24
CA ASP A 44 13.19 -9.85 -27.64
C ASP A 44 13.06 -8.80 -26.53
N TYR A 45 13.94 -7.80 -26.58
CA TYR A 45 13.94 -6.71 -25.60
C TYR A 45 12.68 -5.82 -25.68
N ASN A 46 12.00 -5.75 -26.82
CA ASN A 46 10.76 -4.98 -26.95
C ASN A 46 9.61 -5.70 -26.24
N ALA A 47 9.47 -7.01 -26.47
CA ALA A 47 8.51 -7.84 -25.76
C ALA A 47 8.82 -7.87 -24.25
N CYS A 48 10.10 -7.91 -23.87
CA CYS A 48 10.53 -7.76 -22.48
C CYS A 48 10.07 -6.44 -21.86
N GLY A 49 10.35 -5.30 -22.51
CA GLY A 49 9.94 -3.97 -22.03
C GLY A 49 8.42 -3.82 -21.85
N ASN A 50 7.65 -4.34 -22.80
CA ASN A 50 6.18 -4.35 -22.72
C ASN A 50 5.68 -5.14 -21.51
N ASN A 51 6.23 -6.34 -21.29
CA ASN A 51 5.85 -7.18 -20.16
C ASN A 51 6.33 -6.60 -18.82
N LEU A 52 7.50 -5.95 -18.78
CA LEU A 52 7.98 -5.23 -17.60
C LEU A 52 7.04 -4.07 -17.24
N ARG A 53 6.53 -3.33 -18.23
CA ARG A 53 5.54 -2.29 -18.01
C ARG A 53 4.30 -2.85 -17.32
N SER A 54 3.71 -3.92 -17.86
CA SER A 54 2.53 -4.56 -17.27
C SER A 54 2.80 -5.09 -15.86
N ALA A 55 3.98 -5.69 -15.63
CA ALA A 55 4.38 -6.16 -14.30
C ALA A 55 4.52 -5.02 -13.28
N LEU A 56 5.08 -3.88 -13.68
CA LEU A 56 5.18 -2.69 -12.84
C LEU A 56 3.80 -2.12 -12.51
N GLU A 57 2.90 -2.06 -13.49
CA GLU A 57 1.53 -1.61 -13.27
C GLU A 57 0.83 -2.51 -12.24
N GLU A 58 0.97 -3.83 -12.31
CA GLU A 58 0.43 -4.74 -11.29
C GLU A 58 1.01 -4.47 -9.89
N VAL A 59 2.33 -4.31 -9.79
CA VAL A 59 3.01 -4.06 -8.50
C VAL A 59 2.56 -2.74 -7.89
N LEU A 60 2.57 -1.65 -8.66
CA LEU A 60 2.19 -0.33 -8.14
C LEU A 60 0.72 -0.28 -7.73
N LYS A 61 -0.17 -0.96 -8.47
CA LYS A 61 -1.59 -1.08 -8.10
C LYS A 61 -1.80 -1.82 -6.78
N GLY A 62 -0.93 -2.79 -6.47
CA GLY A 62 -0.95 -3.49 -5.19
C GLY A 62 -0.40 -2.67 -4.01
N ILE A 63 0.43 -1.66 -4.28
CA ILE A 63 1.04 -0.79 -3.27
C ILE A 63 0.14 0.39 -2.92
N ILE A 64 -0.50 1.02 -3.91
CA ILE A 64 -1.19 2.30 -3.71
C ILE A 64 -2.56 2.10 -3.06
N PRO A 65 -2.81 2.65 -1.86
CA PRO A 65 -4.12 2.56 -1.23
C PRO A 65 -5.15 3.33 -2.05
N SER A 66 -6.40 2.84 -2.07
CA SER A 66 -7.50 3.42 -2.85
C SER A 66 -7.74 4.90 -2.56
N LYS A 67 -7.48 5.38 -1.33
CA LYS A 67 -7.59 6.80 -0.95
C LYS A 67 -6.64 7.73 -1.72
N PHE A 68 -5.49 7.21 -2.19
CA PHE A 68 -4.52 7.93 -3.02
C PHE A 68 -4.84 7.87 -4.52
N LEU A 69 -5.77 7.00 -4.93
CA LEU A 69 -6.25 6.91 -6.31
C LEU A 69 -7.36 7.93 -6.54
N ARG A 70 -6.99 9.21 -6.52
CA ARG A 70 -7.91 10.34 -6.78
C ARG A 70 -7.29 11.33 -7.75
N GLN A 71 -8.16 11.93 -8.57
CA GLN A 71 -7.80 13.06 -9.42
C GLN A 71 -7.58 14.31 -8.56
N GLU A 72 -7.03 15.37 -9.14
CA GLU A 72 -6.83 16.65 -8.44
C GLU A 72 -8.16 17.25 -7.94
N ASP A 73 -9.27 16.98 -8.64
CA ASP A 73 -10.62 17.40 -8.25
C ASP A 73 -11.27 16.50 -7.17
N GLY A 74 -10.52 15.52 -6.64
CA GLY A 74 -10.96 14.60 -5.59
C GLY A 74 -11.75 13.38 -6.08
N ARG A 75 -12.07 13.28 -7.38
CA ARG A 75 -12.82 12.13 -7.93
C ARG A 75 -11.98 10.85 -7.88
N PRO A 76 -12.58 9.70 -7.52
CA PRO A 76 -11.88 8.41 -7.55
C PRO A 76 -11.34 8.11 -8.95
N ILE A 77 -10.12 7.60 -9.00
CA ILE A 77 -9.48 7.09 -10.21
C ILE A 77 -9.70 5.59 -10.27
N SER A 78 -10.20 5.08 -11.40
CA SER A 78 -10.23 3.64 -11.63
C SER A 78 -8.80 3.12 -11.80
N ILE A 79 -8.38 2.26 -10.88
CA ILE A 79 -7.04 1.67 -10.85
C ILE A 79 -6.72 0.84 -12.11
N THR A 80 -7.75 0.28 -12.76
CA THR A 80 -7.58 -0.62 -13.90
C THR A 80 -7.26 0.12 -15.20
N SER A 81 -7.59 1.40 -15.32
CA SER A 81 -7.37 2.20 -16.53
C SER A 81 -6.14 3.12 -16.46
N GLN A 82 -5.31 2.99 -15.42
CA GLN A 82 -4.16 3.88 -15.23
C GLN A 82 -2.93 3.42 -15.99
N THR A 83 -2.28 4.39 -16.63
CA THR A 83 -0.96 4.20 -17.23
C THR A 83 0.10 4.06 -16.16
N LEU A 84 1.20 3.34 -16.47
CA LEU A 84 2.39 3.31 -15.62
C LEU A 84 2.83 4.70 -15.11
N GLY A 85 2.75 5.73 -15.96
CA GLY A 85 3.16 7.08 -15.56
C GLY A 85 2.32 7.66 -14.43
N THR A 86 0.99 7.55 -14.53
CA THR A 86 0.09 7.99 -13.46
C THR A 86 0.31 7.20 -12.17
N LEU A 87 0.54 5.89 -12.28
CA LEU A 87 0.81 5.03 -11.12
C LEU A 87 2.12 5.39 -10.42
N ILE A 88 3.18 5.74 -11.16
CA ILE A 88 4.45 6.21 -10.57
C ILE A 88 4.23 7.49 -9.78
N VAL A 89 3.47 8.46 -10.32
CA VAL A 89 3.15 9.71 -9.61
C VAL A 89 2.38 9.42 -8.32
N LYS A 90 1.30 8.63 -8.39
CA LYS A 90 0.49 8.30 -7.19
C LYS A 90 1.25 7.48 -6.16
N CYS A 91 2.12 6.58 -6.58
CA CYS A 91 3.02 5.86 -5.67
C CYS A 91 4.03 6.82 -5.02
N THR A 92 4.53 7.81 -5.77
CA THR A 92 5.43 8.84 -5.25
C THR A 92 4.73 9.70 -4.20
N ASP A 93 3.49 10.12 -4.45
CA ASP A 93 2.66 10.87 -3.49
C ASP A 93 2.47 10.06 -2.20
N PHE A 94 2.13 8.77 -2.33
CA PHE A 94 1.95 7.88 -1.19
C PHE A 94 3.25 7.67 -0.40
N PHE A 95 4.38 7.44 -1.08
CA PHE A 95 5.68 7.28 -0.43
C PHE A 95 6.09 8.56 0.30
N ASN A 96 5.89 9.74 -0.30
CA ASN A 96 6.15 11.02 0.36
C ASN A 96 5.28 11.20 1.61
N HIS A 97 4.00 10.82 1.55
CA HIS A 97 3.10 10.85 2.70
C HIS A 97 3.59 9.96 3.86
N LEU A 98 4.16 8.80 3.54
CA LEU A 98 4.79 7.90 4.52
C LEU A 98 6.18 8.33 4.96
N GLY A 99 6.81 9.30 4.29
CA GLY A 99 8.21 9.68 4.51
C GLY A 99 9.23 8.69 3.93
N PHE A 100 8.82 7.82 3.00
CA PHE A 100 9.71 6.88 2.29
C PHE A 100 10.58 7.57 1.24
N ASN A 101 11.73 6.94 0.93
CA ASN A 101 12.63 7.41 -0.11
C ASN A 101 12.05 7.16 -1.52
N VAL A 102 11.90 8.23 -2.30
CA VAL A 102 11.33 8.19 -3.65
C VAL A 102 12.36 8.10 -4.79
N ILE A 103 13.66 7.94 -4.50
CA ILE A 103 14.73 7.87 -5.51
C ILE A 103 14.49 6.70 -6.47
N LEU A 104 14.02 5.56 -5.94
CA LEU A 104 13.69 4.37 -6.74
C LEU A 104 12.60 4.68 -7.78
N LEU A 105 11.55 5.39 -7.38
CA LEU A 105 10.44 5.79 -8.25
C LEU A 105 10.88 6.84 -9.29
N LYS A 106 11.76 7.78 -8.91
CA LYS A 106 12.37 8.73 -9.86
C LYS A 106 13.24 8.03 -10.90
N LYS A 107 13.99 6.99 -10.50
CA LYS A 107 14.77 6.15 -11.43
C LYS A 107 13.85 5.41 -12.39
N LEU A 108 12.78 4.82 -11.87
CA LEU A 108 11.77 4.13 -12.66
C LEU A 108 11.11 5.06 -13.70
N ASP A 109 10.77 6.29 -13.34
CA ASP A 109 10.14 7.24 -14.25
C ASP A 109 11.02 7.57 -15.47
N ARG A 110 12.34 7.69 -15.26
CA ARG A 110 13.31 7.86 -16.35
C ARG A 110 13.39 6.64 -17.26
N TYR A 111 13.18 5.43 -16.74
CA TYR A 111 13.14 4.21 -17.55
C TYR A 111 11.80 4.03 -18.26
N ARG A 112 10.70 4.50 -17.67
CA ARG A 112 9.40 4.55 -18.35
C ARG A 112 9.52 5.29 -19.68
N GLU A 113 10.12 6.48 -19.67
CA GLU A 113 10.24 7.32 -20.86
C GLU A 113 11.19 6.76 -21.91
N ARG A 114 12.32 6.20 -21.47
CA ARG A 114 13.39 5.76 -22.35
C ARG A 114 13.25 4.31 -22.77
N ALA A 115 13.07 3.39 -21.82
CA ALA A 115 13.09 1.95 -22.05
C ALA A 115 11.71 1.33 -22.27
N LEU A 116 10.69 1.74 -21.52
CA LEU A 116 9.40 1.04 -21.45
C LEU A 116 8.30 1.65 -22.35
N ASN A 117 8.65 2.63 -23.18
CA ASN A 117 7.78 3.21 -24.20
C ASN A 117 8.22 2.70 -25.59
N GLN A 118 7.27 2.13 -26.34
CA GLN A 118 7.53 1.42 -27.59
C GLN A 118 8.13 2.30 -28.71
N THR A 119 7.88 3.61 -28.69
CA THR A 119 8.33 4.56 -29.72
C THR A 119 9.68 5.22 -29.42
N SER A 120 10.26 4.97 -28.23
CA SER A 120 11.45 5.69 -27.76
C SER A 120 12.78 5.15 -28.31
N HIS A 121 12.77 4.02 -29.04
CA HIS A 121 14.00 3.31 -29.42
C HIS A 121 14.32 3.36 -30.90
N TYR A 122 15.44 4.00 -31.22
CA TYR A 122 16.09 3.91 -32.53
C TYR A 122 17.00 2.67 -32.66
N ASN A 123 17.44 2.05 -31.55
CA ASN A 123 18.31 0.87 -31.56
C ASN A 123 18.11 -0.08 -30.36
N PRO A 124 17.18 -1.07 -30.47
CA PRO A 124 16.87 -2.01 -29.40
C PRO A 124 17.98 -3.04 -29.12
N LYS A 125 19.11 -3.03 -29.82
CA LYS A 125 20.26 -3.93 -29.56
C LYS A 125 21.37 -3.27 -28.74
N SER A 126 21.18 -2.03 -28.27
CA SER A 126 22.20 -1.33 -27.48
C SER A 126 22.38 -1.94 -26.08
N ASN A 127 23.62 -1.97 -25.59
CA ASN A 127 23.94 -2.41 -24.22
C ASN A 127 23.23 -1.56 -23.15
N TYR A 128 22.97 -0.28 -23.46
CA TYR A 128 22.22 0.62 -22.58
C TYR A 128 20.78 0.15 -22.40
N PHE A 129 20.08 -0.18 -23.48
CA PHE A 129 18.69 -0.65 -23.39
C PHE A 129 18.58 -1.94 -22.57
N LYS A 130 19.48 -2.91 -22.82
CA LYS A 130 19.54 -4.14 -22.01
C LYS A 130 19.74 -3.84 -20.52
N LYS A 131 20.65 -2.92 -20.17
CA LYS A 131 20.92 -2.55 -18.78
C LYS A 131 19.71 -1.90 -18.12
N GLU A 132 18.96 -1.06 -18.84
CA GLU A 132 17.75 -0.43 -18.28
C GLU A 132 16.62 -1.45 -18.01
N LEU A 133 16.48 -2.47 -18.86
CA LEU A 133 15.55 -3.57 -18.61
C LEU A 133 15.99 -4.41 -17.40
N GLN A 134 17.30 -4.70 -17.28
CA GLN A 134 17.86 -5.39 -16.11
C GLN A 134 17.59 -4.61 -14.81
N ASP A 135 17.88 -3.32 -14.80
CA ASP A 135 17.64 -2.45 -13.65
C ASP A 135 16.14 -2.35 -13.32
N THR A 136 15.26 -2.51 -14.31
CA THR A 136 13.81 -2.53 -14.09
C THR A 136 13.37 -3.78 -13.33
N PHE A 137 13.97 -4.96 -13.59
CA PHE A 137 13.73 -6.15 -12.76
C PHE A 137 14.16 -5.92 -11.31
N GLU A 138 15.31 -5.28 -11.11
CA GLU A 138 15.81 -4.95 -9.78
C GLU A 138 14.85 -4.00 -9.05
N ILE A 139 14.35 -2.96 -9.72
CA ILE A 139 13.35 -2.04 -9.17
C ILE A 139 12.08 -2.79 -8.73
N ILE A 140 11.57 -3.71 -9.55
CA ILE A 140 10.39 -4.53 -9.19
C ILE A 140 10.66 -5.32 -7.92
N ASN A 141 11.86 -5.92 -7.79
CA ASN A 141 12.22 -6.70 -6.61
C ASN A 141 12.33 -5.83 -5.36
N GLU A 142 12.89 -4.62 -5.46
CA GLU A 142 12.94 -3.68 -4.33
C GLU A 142 11.54 -3.20 -3.92
N LEU A 143 10.67 -2.86 -4.88
CA LEU A 143 9.29 -2.45 -4.60
C LEU A 143 8.50 -3.52 -3.83
N LYS A 144 8.76 -4.80 -4.12
CA LYS A 144 8.11 -5.93 -3.44
C LYS A 144 8.57 -6.16 -1.99
N LYS A 145 9.64 -5.51 -1.55
CA LYS A 145 10.14 -5.63 -0.17
C LYS A 145 9.44 -4.68 0.81
N TYR A 146 8.79 -3.64 0.32
CA TYR A 146 7.98 -2.75 1.16
C TYR A 146 6.81 -3.52 1.76
N ARG A 147 6.47 -3.22 3.02
CA ARG A 147 5.33 -3.82 3.72
C ARG A 147 4.28 -2.76 4.05
N PHE A 148 3.02 -3.15 3.90
CA PHE A 148 1.82 -2.33 4.12
C PHE A 148 0.76 -3.20 4.81
N ASP A 149 1.09 -3.74 5.98
CA ASP A 149 0.28 -4.79 6.61
C ASP A 149 -0.88 -4.17 7.40
N THR A 150 -2.09 -4.68 7.19
CA THR A 150 -3.26 -4.27 7.98
C THR A 150 -3.17 -4.87 9.38
N VAL A 151 -3.10 -4.00 10.39
CA VAL A 151 -3.08 -4.40 11.81
C VAL A 151 -4.47 -4.34 12.44
N VAL A 152 -5.27 -3.34 12.04
CA VAL A 152 -6.69 -3.25 12.41
C VAL A 152 -7.50 -3.17 11.13
N GLU A 153 -8.30 -4.19 10.87
CA GLU A 153 -9.18 -4.24 9.70
C GLU A 153 -10.33 -3.26 9.85
N ARG A 154 -10.78 -2.70 8.72
CA ARG A 154 -12.03 -1.95 8.61
C ARG A 154 -13.16 -2.73 9.27
N ASN A 155 -14.01 -1.99 9.97
CA ASN A 155 -15.12 -2.45 10.81
C ASN A 155 -14.72 -3.15 12.11
N SER A 156 -13.44 -3.27 12.42
CA SER A 156 -12.97 -3.71 13.73
C SER A 156 -13.09 -2.61 14.78
N PHE A 157 -13.10 -3.02 16.04
CA PHE A 157 -13.17 -2.11 17.18
C PHE A 157 -11.78 -1.84 17.76
N ILE A 158 -11.57 -0.57 18.11
CA ILE A 158 -10.43 -0.09 18.89
C ILE A 158 -10.95 0.66 20.12
N GLN A 159 -10.14 0.72 21.16
CA GLN A 159 -10.49 1.38 22.40
C GLN A 159 -9.29 2.06 23.02
N PHE A 160 -9.53 3.06 23.87
CA PHE A 160 -8.51 3.59 24.76
C PHE A 160 -9.13 4.05 26.08
N SER A 161 -8.33 4.01 27.13
CA SER A 161 -8.68 4.48 28.47
C SER A 161 -8.22 5.92 28.66
N ILE A 162 -9.05 6.72 29.31
CA ILE A 162 -8.75 8.08 29.77
C ILE A 162 -8.87 8.09 31.29
N HIS A 163 -7.85 8.58 31.97
CA HIS A 163 -7.82 8.69 33.43
C HIS A 163 -8.00 10.15 33.83
N SER A 164 -8.97 10.45 34.69
CA SER A 164 -9.10 11.78 35.30
C SER A 164 -8.06 12.00 36.40
N ASP A 165 -7.81 13.26 36.75
CA ASP A 165 -7.04 13.64 37.93
C ASP A 165 -7.65 13.14 39.26
N SER A 166 -8.95 12.86 39.26
CA SER A 166 -9.69 12.26 40.37
C SER A 166 -9.49 10.74 40.50
N GLY A 167 -8.80 10.10 39.55
CA GLY A 167 -8.54 8.66 39.54
C GLY A 167 -9.64 7.81 38.91
N GLU A 168 -10.61 8.42 38.22
CA GLU A 168 -11.66 7.69 37.49
C GLU A 168 -11.16 7.28 36.10
N GLU A 169 -11.54 6.07 35.66
CA GLU A 169 -11.19 5.56 34.32
C GLU A 169 -12.42 5.54 33.39
N TYR A 170 -12.25 6.13 32.21
CA TYR A 170 -13.23 6.14 31.14
C TYR A 170 -12.69 5.42 29.92
N ILE A 171 -13.35 4.36 29.47
CA ILE A 171 -12.91 3.60 28.28
C ILE A 171 -13.82 3.95 27.11
N TYR A 172 -13.26 4.54 26.07
CA TYR A 172 -13.99 4.83 24.84
C TYR A 172 -13.77 3.72 23.82
N THR A 173 -14.86 3.27 23.18
CA THR A 173 -14.82 2.29 22.09
C THR A 173 -15.20 2.94 20.77
N PHE A 174 -14.40 2.68 19.75
CA PHE A 174 -14.58 3.17 18.38
C PHE A 174 -14.59 2.00 17.41
N LYS A 175 -15.33 2.16 16.31
CA LYS A 175 -15.22 1.29 15.14
C LYS A 175 -14.42 1.99 14.07
N ALA A 176 -13.32 1.38 13.64
CA ALA A 176 -12.53 1.87 12.53
C ALA A 176 -13.31 1.68 11.23
N LEU A 177 -13.53 2.75 10.45
CA LEU A 177 -14.19 2.66 9.14
C LEU A 177 -13.20 2.56 7.98
N ASP A 178 -11.90 2.60 8.28
CA ASP A 178 -10.78 2.37 7.38
C ASP A 178 -9.72 1.53 8.10
N ASP A 179 -8.88 0.84 7.33
CA ASP A 179 -7.80 0.01 7.86
C ASP A 179 -6.73 0.87 8.56
N ILE A 180 -6.20 0.36 9.68
CA ILE A 180 -4.97 0.86 10.30
C ILE A 180 -3.84 -0.06 9.88
N CYS A 181 -2.88 0.51 9.15
CA CYS A 181 -1.77 -0.24 8.55
C CYS A 181 -0.46 0.05 9.28
N LEU A 182 0.40 -0.96 9.33
CA LEU A 182 1.80 -0.89 9.71
C LEU A 182 2.65 -0.84 8.44
N TYR A 183 3.63 0.07 8.43
CA TYR A 183 4.45 0.34 7.26
C TYR A 183 5.91 -0.05 7.52
N LEU A 184 6.57 -0.65 6.52
CA LEU A 184 8.00 -0.94 6.54
C LEU A 184 8.66 -0.52 5.23
N GLU A 185 9.71 0.28 5.32
CA GLU A 185 10.55 0.64 4.17
C GLU A 185 11.47 -0.52 3.79
N ALA A 186 11.73 -0.68 2.48
CA ALA A 186 12.67 -1.66 1.95
C ALA A 186 14.14 -1.27 2.17
N ARG A 187 14.57 -1.11 3.43
CA ARG A 187 15.98 -0.86 3.79
C ARG A 187 16.42 -1.68 4.98
N ILE A 188 17.73 -1.91 5.07
CA ILE A 188 18.35 -2.62 6.20
C ILE A 188 18.07 -1.85 7.49
N ASN A 189 17.65 -2.56 8.55
CA ASN A 189 17.30 -2.00 9.85
C ASN A 189 16.18 -0.94 9.79
N ALA A 190 15.27 -1.03 8.82
CA ALA A 190 14.02 -0.27 8.89
C ALA A 190 13.21 -0.73 10.10
N GLU A 191 12.70 0.22 10.87
CA GLU A 191 11.71 -0.04 11.90
C GLU A 191 10.31 0.15 11.32
N SER A 192 9.38 -0.69 11.77
CA SER A 192 7.98 -0.56 11.38
C SER A 192 7.31 0.59 12.12
N PHE A 193 6.37 1.26 11.46
CA PHE A 193 5.67 2.38 12.07
C PHE A 193 4.22 2.53 11.61
N TYR A 194 3.43 3.19 12.45
CA TYR A 194 2.14 3.75 12.11
C TYR A 194 2.32 5.18 11.60
N CYS A 195 1.74 5.50 10.44
CA CYS A 195 1.82 6.85 9.90
C CYS A 195 0.98 7.82 10.75
N VAL A 196 1.64 8.73 11.48
CA VAL A 196 0.99 9.66 12.42
C VAL A 196 0.10 10.70 11.74
N THR A 197 0.34 10.97 10.46
CA THR A 197 -0.45 11.89 9.63
C THR A 197 -1.57 11.19 8.88
N ASP A 198 -1.71 9.86 8.99
CA ASP A 198 -2.81 9.16 8.35
C ASP A 198 -4.14 9.53 9.01
N ARG A 199 -4.99 10.16 8.19
CA ARG A 199 -6.35 10.52 8.58
C ARG A 199 -7.33 9.42 8.16
N ARG A 200 -8.24 9.07 9.06
CA ARG A 200 -9.23 7.99 8.90
C ARG A 200 -10.58 8.42 9.42
N THR A 201 -11.60 7.61 9.13
CA THR A 201 -12.94 7.80 9.70
C THR A 201 -13.21 6.78 10.79
N TYR A 202 -13.81 7.23 11.89
CA TYR A 202 -14.18 6.38 13.03
C TYR A 202 -15.65 6.62 13.41
N ALA A 203 -16.33 5.57 13.85
CA ALA A 203 -17.63 5.70 14.52
C ALA A 203 -17.42 5.53 16.03
N VAL A 204 -17.92 6.48 16.83
CA VAL A 204 -17.88 6.37 18.30
C VAL A 204 -19.02 5.45 18.72
N ILE A 205 -18.68 4.31 19.31
CA ILE A 205 -19.65 3.28 19.68
C ILE A 205 -20.27 3.59 21.04
N GLY A 206 -19.43 4.02 21.97
CA GLY A 206 -19.84 4.26 23.33
C GLY A 206 -18.67 4.44 24.26
N MET A 207 -18.99 4.53 25.54
CA MET A 207 -18.02 4.68 26.62
C MET A 207 -18.45 3.82 27.80
N SER A 208 -17.50 3.21 28.49
CA SER A 208 -17.72 2.58 29.80
C SER A 208 -17.03 3.34 30.92
N HIS A 209 -17.68 3.39 32.08
CA HIS A 209 -17.22 4.01 33.33
C HIS A 209 -17.87 3.29 34.52
N ASN A 210 -17.09 2.88 35.52
CA ASN A 210 -17.58 2.19 36.73
C ASN A 210 -18.56 1.04 36.43
N ASP A 211 -18.15 0.11 35.56
CA ASP A 211 -18.93 -1.05 35.07
C ASP A 211 -20.24 -0.72 34.34
N LYS A 212 -20.53 0.56 34.08
CA LYS A 212 -21.65 1.00 33.25
C LYS A 212 -21.15 1.32 31.86
N SER A 213 -21.89 0.87 30.84
CA SER A 213 -21.58 1.10 29.44
C SER A 213 -22.70 1.87 28.77
N ASP A 214 -22.37 3.06 28.25
CA ASP A 214 -23.26 3.89 27.46
C ASP A 214 -22.97 3.67 25.98
N ILE A 215 -23.94 3.13 25.24
CA ILE A 215 -23.86 3.01 23.79
C ILE A 215 -24.49 4.26 23.16
N PHE A 216 -23.76 4.91 22.25
CA PHE A 216 -24.25 6.12 21.59
C PHE A 216 -25.13 5.79 20.39
N GLN A 217 -26.33 6.36 20.35
CA GLN A 217 -27.29 6.19 19.26
C GLN A 217 -27.94 7.53 18.86
N PRO A 218 -27.79 7.99 17.60
CA PRO A 218 -26.94 7.41 16.56
C PRO A 218 -25.45 7.52 16.91
N GLN A 219 -24.63 6.63 16.37
CA GLN A 219 -23.18 6.65 16.57
C GLN A 219 -22.56 7.91 15.93
N PRO A 220 -21.90 8.79 16.71
CA PRO A 220 -21.19 9.94 16.16
C PRO A 220 -20.08 9.48 15.19
N ILE A 221 -19.93 10.19 14.07
CA ILE A 221 -18.90 9.88 13.07
C ILE A 221 -17.80 10.94 13.11
N CYS A 222 -16.59 10.52 13.48
CA CYS A 222 -15.37 11.32 13.46
C CYS A 222 -14.70 11.16 12.10
N LYS A 223 -14.96 12.09 11.18
CA LYS A 223 -14.40 12.06 9.81
C LYS A 223 -13.00 12.65 9.75
N ASN A 224 -12.12 12.00 8.98
CA ASN A 224 -10.83 12.52 8.58
C ASN A 224 -9.95 12.97 9.77
N LYS A 225 -9.82 12.11 10.77
CA LYS A 225 -9.00 12.33 11.97
C LYS A 225 -7.76 11.45 11.97
N THR A 226 -6.62 11.99 12.40
CA THR A 226 -5.51 11.15 12.86
C THR A 226 -5.88 10.50 14.19
N LEU A 227 -5.11 9.49 14.64
CA LEU A 227 -5.32 8.90 15.97
C LEU A 227 -5.14 9.95 17.08
N ASN A 228 -4.17 10.83 16.93
CA ASN A 228 -3.92 11.92 17.87
C ASN A 228 -5.09 12.91 17.92
N GLU A 229 -5.60 13.36 16.76
CA GLU A 229 -6.78 14.24 16.73
C GLU A 229 -8.02 13.58 17.33
N LEU A 230 -8.24 12.28 17.06
CA LEU A 230 -9.34 11.52 17.65
C LEU A 230 -9.22 11.47 19.17
N TYR A 231 -8.03 11.18 19.69
CA TYR A 231 -7.75 11.13 21.12
C TYR A 231 -7.97 12.50 21.77
N GLU A 232 -7.34 13.54 21.23
CA GLU A 232 -7.38 14.92 21.73
C GLU A 232 -8.79 15.51 21.75
N GLU A 233 -9.60 15.24 20.73
CA GLU A 233 -11.00 15.68 20.70
C GLU A 233 -11.85 14.92 21.70
N THR A 234 -11.61 13.62 21.88
CA THR A 234 -12.36 12.78 22.82
C THR A 234 -12.08 13.20 24.26
N ILE A 235 -10.80 13.37 24.62
CA ILE A 235 -10.41 13.78 25.97
C ILE A 235 -10.93 15.18 26.30
N THR A 236 -10.83 16.12 25.37
CA THR A 236 -11.34 17.49 25.58
C THR A 236 -12.87 17.50 25.75
N ALA A 237 -13.58 16.67 24.98
CA ALA A 237 -15.03 16.52 25.14
C ALA A 237 -15.40 15.85 26.47
N LEU A 238 -14.60 14.88 26.94
CA LEU A 238 -14.79 14.26 28.24
C LEU A 238 -14.58 15.26 29.37
N GLU A 239 -13.46 16.01 29.37
CA GLU A 239 -13.12 17.04 30.35
C GLU A 239 -14.26 18.06 30.49
N ALA A 240 -14.81 18.53 29.36
CA ALA A 240 -15.95 19.44 29.35
C ALA A 240 -17.23 18.84 29.96
N ARG A 241 -17.42 17.52 29.85
CA ARG A 241 -18.59 16.81 30.37
C ARG A 241 -18.48 16.48 31.86
N VAL A 242 -17.28 16.09 32.33
CA VAL A 242 -17.06 15.67 33.72
C VAL A 242 -16.58 16.80 34.63
N GLY A 243 -16.11 17.91 34.05
CA GLY A 243 -15.63 19.08 34.80
C GLY A 243 -14.31 18.86 35.53
N ALA A 244 -13.50 17.88 35.10
CA ALA A 244 -12.20 17.53 35.67
C ALA A 244 -11.15 17.40 34.57
N GLN A 245 -9.88 17.64 34.90
CA GLN A 245 -8.78 17.45 33.94
C GLN A 245 -8.47 15.97 33.78
N CYS A 246 -8.03 15.59 32.58
CA CYS A 246 -7.65 14.23 32.26
C CYS A 246 -6.15 14.14 31.96
N LEU A 247 -5.55 13.00 32.32
CA LEU A 247 -4.17 12.68 32.00
C LEU A 247 -4.05 12.48 30.48
N ARG A 248 -3.12 13.23 29.88
CA ARG A 248 -2.84 13.21 28.44
C ARG A 248 -1.64 12.34 28.14
N GLU A 249 -1.84 11.40 27.23
CA GLU A 249 -0.81 10.48 26.76
C GLU A 249 -0.17 11.01 25.47
N ALA A 250 1.14 10.78 25.32
CA ALA A 250 1.89 11.30 24.17
C ALA A 250 1.94 10.33 22.98
N ASP A 251 1.87 9.02 23.24
CA ASP A 251 2.10 7.99 22.22
C ASP A 251 0.82 7.24 21.88
N MET A 252 0.23 7.57 20.74
CA MET A 252 -1.01 6.95 20.29
C MET A 252 -0.87 5.46 19.97
N SER A 253 0.34 4.96 19.72
CA SER A 253 0.56 3.53 19.46
C SER A 253 0.41 2.68 20.72
N THR A 254 0.66 3.24 21.90
CA THR A 254 0.50 2.55 23.19
C THR A 254 -0.91 2.76 23.77
N VAL A 255 -1.52 3.90 23.47
CA VAL A 255 -2.86 4.30 23.94
C VAL A 255 -3.96 3.48 23.30
N PHE A 256 -3.96 3.39 21.97
CA PHE A 256 -5.01 2.69 21.24
C PHE A 256 -4.80 1.19 21.32
N LYS A 257 -5.84 0.48 21.74
CA LYS A 257 -5.86 -0.97 21.95
C LYS A 257 -6.95 -1.62 21.11
N ASN A 258 -6.76 -2.90 20.77
CA ASN A 258 -7.86 -3.72 20.29
C ASN A 258 -8.78 -4.15 21.44
N ILE A 259 -9.87 -4.84 21.12
CA ILE A 259 -10.83 -5.36 22.12
C ILE A 259 -10.23 -6.40 23.07
N SER A 260 -9.12 -7.03 22.70
CA SER A 260 -8.38 -7.95 23.57
C SER A 260 -7.40 -7.21 24.51
N GLY A 261 -7.38 -5.88 24.48
CA GLY A 261 -6.53 -5.05 25.33
C GLY A 261 -5.10 -4.86 24.84
N ARG A 262 -4.73 -5.42 23.68
CA ARG A 262 -3.38 -5.25 23.10
C ARG A 262 -3.26 -3.91 22.41
N SER A 263 -2.22 -3.15 22.72
CA SER A 263 -1.94 -1.86 22.09
C SER A 263 -1.53 -2.02 20.61
N LEU A 264 -1.60 -0.94 19.83
CA LEU A 264 -1.05 -0.97 18.46
C LEU A 264 0.44 -1.31 18.49
N GLU A 265 1.20 -0.79 19.45
CA GLU A 265 2.62 -1.12 19.61
C GLU A 265 2.85 -2.62 19.84
N GLU A 266 2.05 -3.25 20.70
CA GLU A 266 2.10 -4.70 20.95
C GLU A 266 1.62 -5.54 19.76
N LEU A 267 0.90 -4.94 18.82
CA LEU A 267 0.42 -5.59 17.60
C LEU A 267 1.41 -5.48 16.43
N LYS A 268 2.52 -4.76 16.59
CA LYS A 268 3.60 -4.77 15.59
C LYS A 268 4.13 -6.18 15.39
N THR A 269 4.38 -6.53 14.13
CA THR A 269 4.77 -7.89 13.72
C THR A 269 6.24 -8.01 13.33
N TYR A 270 6.98 -6.89 13.28
CA TYR A 270 8.42 -6.81 12.99
C TYR A 270 8.97 -5.44 13.37
#